data_AF-A0A3N2PAB9-F1
#
_entry.id   AF-A0A3N2PAB9-F1
#
_cell.length_a   1.000
_cell.length_b   1.000
_cell.length_c   1.000
_cell.angle_alpha   90.00
_cell.angle_beta   90.00
_cell.angle_gamma   90.00
#
_symmetry.space_group_name_H-M   'P 1'
#
loop_
_entity.id
_entity.type
_entity.pdbx_description
1 polymer ?
#
loop_
_entity_poly.entity_id
_entity_poly.type
_entity_poly.pdbx_seq_one_letter_code
_entity_poly.pdbx_strand_id
1 'polypeptide(L)'
;MGNRRVVAVAAVVAAALVVGTATPSHPAWAGGQGEAIIADVDGDGIPDRNTLRLAPGSSSVCEVVVEVGLPGGGFGPGQAYPYLTLPVADRNCPDMGVGLNLDTDPPDELAVAWFAGPPPGIDSTLLALDSFQVSAGFDTIFQPSYIGTADFNGDGRQDIYEWTDQGDGFATYLNTGTGALVPGPVRYCSGRPDFRLADVDKDGAMDVVIAYLEGCGAYFSGVVVVLDDGTVVDLHTDVYGDDLWTVEVLDANGDGHPDVRTTSLVTGTQTLFLGTGAGGFHPAPTAVRDFARVSGVRPSVLAVLANDFVTRAAVLTIVTPPRHGTVRITSARTVVYRPNPSARATTDRFDYRVSEQGRTSDARVTLHIVR
;
A
#
# COMPACT_ATOMS: atom_id res chain seq x y z
N MET A 1 3.28 -69.67 31.14
CA MET A 1 2.45 -68.70 31.89
C MET A 1 3.33 -67.54 32.31
N GLY A 2 2.97 -66.30 31.95
CA GLY A 2 3.56 -65.07 32.51
C GLY A 2 4.67 -64.37 31.70
N ASN A 3 4.36 -63.80 30.53
CA ASN A 3 5.19 -62.80 29.86
C ASN A 3 5.32 -61.54 30.74
N ARG A 4 6.54 -61.22 31.19
CA ARG A 4 6.88 -59.89 31.74
C ARG A 4 7.09 -58.91 30.58
N ARG A 5 6.09 -58.06 30.32
CA ARG A 5 6.26 -56.86 29.48
C ARG A 5 6.93 -55.77 30.31
N VAL A 6 8.19 -55.47 29.99
CA VAL A 6 8.86 -54.24 30.40
C VAL A 6 8.31 -53.14 29.50
N VAL A 7 7.61 -52.17 30.09
CA VAL A 7 7.15 -50.97 29.38
C VAL A 7 8.34 -50.02 29.28
N ALA A 8 8.98 -49.97 28.11
CA ALA A 8 9.92 -48.92 27.77
C ALA A 8 9.12 -47.66 27.44
N VAL A 9 9.26 -46.62 28.26
CA VAL A 9 8.74 -45.28 27.98
C VAL A 9 9.61 -44.67 26.89
N ALA A 10 9.12 -44.67 25.65
CA ALA A 10 9.73 -43.91 24.57
C ALA A 10 9.39 -42.42 24.77
N ALA A 11 10.37 -41.63 25.20
CA ALA A 11 10.26 -40.18 25.18
C ALA A 11 10.29 -39.72 23.72
N VAL A 12 9.13 -39.32 23.19
CA VAL A 12 9.04 -38.64 21.90
C VAL A 12 9.50 -37.21 22.13
N VAL A 13 10.76 -36.93 21.78
CA VAL A 13 11.23 -35.56 21.61
C VAL A 13 10.64 -35.06 20.30
N ALA A 14 9.52 -34.34 20.38
CA ALA A 14 9.01 -33.58 19.25
C ALA A 14 10.00 -32.43 18.99
N ALA A 15 10.91 -32.65 18.03
CA ALA A 15 11.67 -31.56 17.45
C ALA A 15 10.66 -30.66 16.72
N ALA A 16 10.31 -29.54 17.34
CA ALA A 16 9.60 -28.48 16.64
C ALA A 16 10.49 -28.02 15.49
N LEU A 17 10.11 -28.36 14.25
CA LEU A 17 10.62 -27.65 13.09
C LEU A 17 10.22 -26.19 13.28
N VAL A 18 11.19 -25.36 13.62
CA VAL A 18 11.11 -23.93 13.36
C VAL A 18 11.13 -23.82 11.84
N VAL A 19 9.96 -23.81 11.24
CA VAL A 19 9.80 -23.27 9.88
C VAL A 19 10.19 -21.81 10.05
N GLY A 20 11.43 -21.48 9.68
CA GLY A 20 11.83 -20.10 9.52
C GLY A 20 10.83 -19.49 8.56
N THR A 21 10.00 -18.58 9.06
CA THR A 21 9.34 -17.63 8.19
C THR A 21 10.47 -16.93 7.47
N ALA A 22 10.73 -17.32 6.23
CA ALA A 22 11.41 -16.45 5.29
C ALA A 22 10.60 -15.16 5.36
N THR A 23 11.13 -14.16 6.06
CA THR A 23 10.74 -12.80 5.79
C THR A 23 10.85 -12.69 4.27
N PRO A 24 9.78 -12.33 3.53
CA PRO A 24 9.97 -12.02 2.12
C PRO A 24 11.14 -11.04 2.10
N SER A 25 12.24 -11.43 1.48
CA SER A 25 13.29 -10.49 1.16
C SER A 25 12.55 -9.38 0.44
N HIS A 26 12.53 -8.19 1.03
CA HIS A 26 12.04 -7.02 0.31
C HIS A 26 12.69 -7.10 -1.08
N PRO A 27 11.91 -7.12 -2.18
CA PRO A 27 12.50 -7.18 -3.50
C PRO A 27 13.55 -6.07 -3.54
N ALA A 28 14.76 -6.43 -4.00
CA ALA A 28 15.76 -5.41 -4.25
C ALA A 28 15.11 -4.41 -5.20
N TRP A 29 14.97 -3.16 -4.75
CA TRP A 29 14.37 -2.12 -5.55
C TRP A 29 15.33 -1.83 -6.71
N ALA A 30 14.86 -2.10 -7.93
CA ALA A 30 15.40 -1.53 -9.14
C ALA A 30 14.54 -0.31 -9.47
N GLY A 31 15.17 0.83 -9.72
CA GLY A 31 14.42 2.04 -10.06
C GLY A 31 15.07 3.34 -9.61
N GLY A 32 16.08 3.29 -8.75
CA GLY A 32 16.94 4.44 -8.47
C GLY A 32 17.99 4.65 -9.56
N GLN A 33 18.54 5.86 -9.61
CA GLN A 33 19.57 6.23 -10.58
C GLN A 33 20.80 5.33 -10.49
N GLY A 34 21.15 4.68 -11.61
CA GLY A 34 22.32 3.81 -11.74
C GLY A 34 22.25 2.50 -10.95
N GLU A 35 21.10 2.19 -10.35
CA GLU A 35 20.86 0.91 -9.71
C GLU A 35 20.75 -0.20 -10.75
N ALA A 36 21.15 -1.41 -10.37
CA ALA A 36 21.00 -2.55 -11.25
C ALA A 36 19.53 -2.99 -11.29
N ILE A 37 19.04 -3.31 -12.47
CA ILE A 37 17.69 -3.82 -12.70
C ILE A 37 17.70 -5.33 -12.48
N ILE A 38 16.83 -5.80 -11.58
CA ILE A 38 16.70 -7.23 -11.27
C ILE A 38 15.47 -7.77 -12.00
N ALA A 39 15.69 -8.67 -12.97
CA ALA A 39 14.67 -9.17 -13.87
C ALA A 39 15.15 -10.47 -14.55
N ASP A 40 14.24 -11.40 -14.85
CA ASP A 40 14.56 -12.67 -15.53
C ASP A 40 14.57 -12.44 -17.05
N VAL A 41 15.68 -11.93 -17.59
CA VAL A 41 15.76 -11.47 -18.99
C VAL A 41 16.16 -12.60 -19.96
N ASP A 42 16.39 -13.81 -19.45
CA ASP A 42 16.60 -15.01 -20.28
C ASP A 42 15.48 -16.06 -20.15
N GLY A 43 14.53 -15.85 -19.24
CA GLY A 43 13.30 -16.62 -19.09
C GLY A 43 13.51 -17.97 -18.40
N ASP A 44 14.56 -18.12 -17.59
CA ASP A 44 14.89 -19.37 -16.89
C ASP A 44 14.23 -19.50 -15.50
N GLY A 45 13.54 -18.45 -15.06
CA GLY A 45 12.86 -18.34 -13.77
C GLY A 45 13.75 -17.82 -12.64
N ILE A 46 14.97 -17.36 -12.93
CA ILE A 46 15.93 -16.83 -11.97
C ILE A 46 16.21 -15.37 -12.31
N PRO A 47 16.07 -14.43 -11.35
CA PRO A 47 16.34 -13.03 -11.64
C PRO A 47 17.82 -12.77 -11.98
N ASP A 48 18.04 -12.03 -13.06
CA ASP A 48 19.33 -11.56 -13.52
C ASP A 48 19.65 -10.17 -12.99
N ARG A 49 20.91 -9.76 -13.12
CA ARG A 49 21.35 -8.39 -12.81
C ARG A 49 21.71 -7.64 -14.07
N ASN A 50 20.95 -6.59 -14.35
CA ASN A 50 21.04 -5.80 -15.57
C ASN A 50 21.54 -4.39 -15.25
N THR A 51 22.71 -4.00 -15.75
CA THR A 51 23.30 -2.68 -15.48
C THR A 51 23.37 -1.85 -16.75
N LEU A 52 22.73 -0.69 -16.73
CA LEU A 52 22.77 0.28 -17.83
C LEU A 52 24.08 1.07 -17.79
N ARG A 53 24.71 1.27 -18.95
CA ARG A 53 25.89 2.14 -19.07
C ARG A 53 26.14 2.60 -20.51
N LEU A 54 27.06 3.55 -20.64
CA LEU A 54 27.71 3.84 -21.91
C LEU A 54 28.76 2.76 -22.23
N ALA A 55 28.79 2.28 -23.47
CA ALA A 55 29.74 1.27 -23.92
C ALA A 55 31.19 1.75 -23.77
N PRO A 56 32.13 0.91 -23.27
CA PRO A 56 33.52 1.29 -23.10
C PRO A 56 34.16 1.82 -24.39
N GLY A 57 34.73 3.04 -24.33
CA GLY A 57 35.36 3.69 -25.48
C GLY A 57 34.38 4.28 -26.51
N SER A 58 33.07 4.15 -26.29
CA SER A 58 32.04 4.84 -27.06
C SER A 58 31.67 6.17 -26.41
N SER A 59 31.23 7.13 -27.21
CA SER A 59 30.62 8.37 -26.73
C SER A 59 29.11 8.41 -26.95
N SER A 60 28.52 7.39 -27.56
CA SER A 60 27.12 7.44 -28.01
C SER A 60 26.38 6.11 -27.93
N VAL A 61 27.04 5.00 -27.64
CA VAL A 61 26.38 3.69 -27.62
C VAL A 61 26.04 3.33 -26.19
N CYS A 62 24.76 3.20 -25.90
CA CYS A 62 24.25 2.67 -24.64
C CYS A 62 24.16 1.15 -24.72
N GLU A 63 24.55 0.48 -23.65
CA GLU A 63 24.49 -0.97 -23.52
C GLU A 63 23.91 -1.36 -22.17
N VAL A 64 23.29 -2.53 -22.14
CA VAL A 64 22.95 -3.24 -20.91
C VAL A 64 23.98 -4.33 -20.68
N VAL A 65 24.53 -4.40 -19.47
CA VAL A 65 25.36 -5.51 -19.03
C VAL A 65 24.51 -6.47 -18.22
N VAL A 66 24.35 -7.69 -18.72
CA VAL A 66 23.52 -8.74 -18.12
C VAL A 66 24.44 -9.73 -17.41
N GLU A 67 24.30 -9.84 -16.11
CA GLU A 67 24.91 -10.89 -15.29
C GLU A 67 23.82 -11.91 -14.93
N VAL A 68 23.79 -13.04 -15.64
CA VAL A 68 22.71 -14.05 -15.51
C VAL A 68 22.68 -14.66 -14.09
N GLY A 69 21.50 -14.80 -13.53
CA GLY A 69 21.25 -15.43 -12.23
C GLY A 69 21.66 -16.90 -12.21
N LEU A 70 22.17 -17.37 -11.07
CA LEU A 70 22.60 -18.77 -10.92
C LEU A 70 21.70 -19.54 -9.95
N PRO A 71 21.37 -20.82 -10.19
CA PRO A 71 20.52 -21.64 -9.30
C PRO A 71 21.01 -21.77 -7.85
N GLY A 72 22.30 -21.50 -7.59
CA GLY A 72 22.91 -21.50 -6.25
C GLY A 72 23.01 -20.12 -5.60
N GLY A 73 22.47 -19.08 -6.23
CA GLY A 73 22.64 -17.67 -5.86
C GLY A 73 23.89 -17.03 -6.48
N GLY A 74 23.87 -15.70 -6.54
CA GLY A 74 24.87 -14.91 -7.23
C GLY A 74 24.61 -14.80 -8.74
N PHE A 75 25.54 -14.16 -9.45
CA PHE A 75 25.42 -13.87 -10.87
C PHE A 75 26.65 -14.36 -11.64
N GLY A 76 26.43 -14.76 -12.90
CA GLY A 76 27.46 -15.15 -13.84
C GLY A 76 28.29 -13.96 -14.35
N PRO A 77 29.21 -14.20 -15.31
CA PRO A 77 29.98 -13.12 -15.92
C PRO A 77 29.06 -12.19 -16.75
N GLY A 78 29.25 -10.88 -16.60
CA GLY A 78 28.48 -9.89 -17.34
C GLY A 78 28.73 -9.91 -18.84
N GLN A 79 27.65 -10.00 -19.62
CA GLN A 79 27.66 -9.85 -21.08
C GLN A 79 27.02 -8.52 -21.47
N ALA A 80 27.66 -7.76 -22.35
CA ALA A 80 27.19 -6.46 -22.80
C ALA A 80 26.38 -6.56 -24.11
N TYR A 81 25.23 -5.89 -24.14
CA TYR A 81 24.35 -5.80 -25.29
C TYR A 81 24.06 -4.33 -25.63
N PRO A 82 24.61 -3.81 -26.73
CA PRO A 82 24.27 -2.49 -27.24
C PRO A 82 22.80 -2.41 -27.67
N TYR A 83 22.08 -1.38 -27.23
CA TYR A 83 20.64 -1.24 -27.53
C TYR A 83 20.26 0.11 -28.13
N LEU A 84 21.00 1.18 -27.84
CA LEU A 84 20.68 2.53 -28.31
C LEU A 84 21.94 3.28 -28.74
N THR A 85 21.86 3.97 -29.88
CA THR A 85 22.90 4.91 -30.33
C THR A 85 22.38 6.34 -30.25
N LEU A 86 22.97 7.13 -29.37
CA LEU A 86 22.64 8.51 -29.12
C LEU A 86 23.27 9.46 -30.16
N PRO A 87 22.71 10.68 -30.32
CA PRO A 87 23.40 11.75 -31.03
C PRO A 87 24.76 12.07 -30.37
N VAL A 88 25.83 12.23 -31.16
CA VAL A 88 27.21 12.41 -30.63
C VAL A 88 27.36 13.62 -29.69
N ALA A 89 26.48 14.61 -29.82
CA ALA A 89 26.48 15.82 -29.00
C ALA A 89 25.98 15.60 -27.56
N ASP A 90 25.26 14.50 -27.30
CA ASP A 90 24.64 14.23 -26.01
C ASP A 90 24.82 12.76 -25.61
N ARG A 91 25.44 12.53 -24.45
CA ARG A 91 25.88 11.20 -23.98
C ARG A 91 24.94 10.60 -22.93
N ASN A 92 23.73 11.13 -22.83
CA ASN A 92 22.78 10.75 -21.81
C ASN A 92 22.09 9.42 -22.15
N CYS A 93 22.63 8.30 -21.67
CA CYS A 93 21.95 7.00 -21.73
C CYS A 93 20.85 6.92 -20.67
N PRO A 94 19.80 6.10 -20.89
CA PRO A 94 18.92 5.69 -19.82
C PRO A 94 19.73 5.21 -18.62
N ASP A 95 19.38 5.70 -17.43
CA ASP A 95 20.09 5.47 -16.18
C ASP A 95 19.17 4.96 -15.06
N MET A 96 17.92 4.67 -15.40
CA MET A 96 16.91 4.10 -14.51
C MET A 96 16.10 3.05 -15.27
N GLY A 97 15.47 2.12 -14.54
CA GLY A 97 14.53 1.20 -15.14
C GLY A 97 14.03 0.12 -14.19
N VAL A 98 13.10 -0.67 -14.71
CA VAL A 98 12.54 -1.87 -14.08
C VAL A 98 12.50 -2.98 -15.11
N GLY A 99 12.46 -4.22 -14.65
CA GLY A 99 12.15 -5.35 -15.52
C GLY A 99 10.81 -5.95 -15.16
N LEU A 100 10.08 -6.36 -16.20
CA LEU A 100 8.74 -6.91 -16.13
C LEU A 100 8.39 -7.54 -17.47
N ASN A 101 7.62 -8.61 -17.43
CA ASN A 101 7.00 -9.19 -18.62
C ASN A 101 5.91 -8.26 -19.18
N LEU A 102 6.22 -7.58 -20.28
CA LEU A 102 5.33 -6.69 -21.01
C LEU A 102 4.50 -7.43 -22.07
N ASP A 103 4.82 -8.68 -22.40
CA ASP A 103 4.08 -9.44 -23.40
C ASP A 103 3.64 -10.86 -22.97
N THR A 104 3.85 -11.85 -23.83
CA THR A 104 3.41 -13.23 -23.66
C THR A 104 4.55 -14.23 -23.72
N ASP A 105 5.76 -13.80 -24.08
CA ASP A 105 6.92 -14.66 -24.02
C ASP A 105 7.47 -14.75 -22.59
N PRO A 106 8.33 -15.74 -22.28
CA PRO A 106 8.78 -15.95 -20.90
C PRO A 106 9.74 -14.89 -20.34
N PRO A 107 10.76 -14.40 -21.08
CA PRO A 107 11.67 -13.38 -20.57
C PRO A 107 10.96 -12.09 -20.13
N ASP A 108 11.55 -11.40 -19.17
CA ASP A 108 11.16 -10.04 -18.81
C ASP A 108 11.78 -9.04 -19.80
N GLU A 109 11.01 -8.04 -20.19
CA GLU A 109 11.52 -6.84 -20.85
C GLU A 109 12.16 -5.89 -19.82
N LEU A 110 13.04 -5.01 -20.29
CA LEU A 110 13.52 -3.88 -19.50
C LEU A 110 12.83 -2.60 -19.94
N ALA A 111 12.08 -1.98 -19.03
CA ALA A 111 11.57 -0.62 -19.20
C ALA A 111 12.60 0.38 -18.64
N VAL A 112 13.21 1.18 -19.50
CA VAL A 112 14.31 2.09 -19.14
C VAL A 112 13.97 3.55 -19.41
N ALA A 113 14.38 4.42 -18.49
CA ALA A 113 14.09 5.86 -18.51
C ALA A 113 15.33 6.68 -18.14
N TRP A 114 15.20 8.01 -18.23
CA TRP A 114 16.27 8.95 -17.94
C TRP A 114 15.90 9.84 -16.76
N PHE A 115 16.70 9.82 -15.69
CA PHE A 115 16.57 10.77 -14.59
C PHE A 115 16.61 12.22 -15.10
N ALA A 116 17.54 12.53 -16.02
CA ALA A 116 17.73 13.86 -16.58
C ALA A 116 16.83 14.15 -17.81
N GLY A 117 15.95 13.22 -18.19
CA GLY A 117 15.14 13.27 -19.39
C GLY A 117 15.91 12.83 -20.64
N PRO A 118 15.21 12.36 -21.70
CA PRO A 118 15.84 11.89 -22.92
C PRO A 118 16.62 13.02 -23.63
N PRO A 119 17.74 12.70 -24.30
CA PRO A 119 18.49 13.68 -25.08
C PRO A 119 17.70 14.14 -26.33
N PRO A 120 18.01 15.33 -26.88
CA PRO A 120 17.33 15.83 -28.08
C PRO A 120 17.39 14.84 -29.25
N GLY A 121 16.23 14.53 -29.84
CA GLY A 121 16.11 13.58 -30.96
C GLY A 121 15.71 12.17 -30.56
N ILE A 122 15.52 11.91 -29.26
CA ILE A 122 14.74 10.78 -28.75
C ILE A 122 13.39 11.33 -28.33
N ASP A 123 12.32 10.84 -28.97
CA ASP A 123 10.97 11.38 -28.77
C ASP A 123 10.26 10.79 -27.53
N SER A 124 10.71 9.64 -27.03
CA SER A 124 10.11 8.93 -25.89
C SER A 124 10.85 9.16 -24.58
N THR A 125 10.13 9.21 -23.46
CA THR A 125 10.71 9.35 -22.11
C THR A 125 11.02 8.01 -21.45
N LEU A 126 10.36 6.93 -21.90
CA LEU A 126 10.60 5.55 -21.49
C LEU A 126 10.72 4.65 -22.73
N LEU A 127 11.68 3.74 -22.72
CA LEU A 127 11.86 2.72 -23.78
C LEU A 127 11.66 1.33 -23.19
N ALA A 128 10.97 0.45 -23.92
CA ALA A 128 11.00 -0.98 -23.66
C ALA A 128 12.12 -1.64 -24.46
N LEU A 129 12.91 -2.48 -23.79
CA LEU A 129 13.91 -3.33 -24.40
C LEU A 129 13.43 -4.79 -24.33
N ASP A 130 13.14 -5.37 -25.48
CA ASP A 130 12.91 -6.81 -25.64
C ASP A 130 14.19 -7.41 -26.24
N SER A 131 14.71 -8.46 -25.60
CA SER A 131 15.93 -9.13 -26.03
C SER A 131 17.09 -8.15 -26.25
N PHE A 132 17.14 -7.12 -25.38
CA PHE A 132 18.10 -6.02 -25.38
C PHE A 132 18.08 -5.14 -26.63
N GLN A 133 16.97 -5.06 -27.35
CA GLN A 133 16.73 -4.14 -28.46
C GLN A 133 15.52 -3.26 -28.15
N VAL A 134 15.53 -2.00 -28.59
CA VAL A 134 14.38 -1.10 -28.41
C VAL A 134 13.19 -1.64 -29.21
N SER A 135 12.16 -2.11 -28.52
CA SER A 135 10.94 -2.65 -29.12
C SER A 135 9.82 -1.62 -29.18
N ALA A 136 9.75 -0.74 -28.18
CA ALA A 136 8.76 0.33 -28.08
C ALA A 136 9.30 1.54 -27.32
N GLY A 137 8.63 2.69 -27.50
CA GLY A 137 8.85 3.91 -26.75
C GLY A 137 7.53 4.51 -26.30
N PHE A 138 7.52 5.12 -25.13
CA PHE A 138 6.33 5.64 -24.47
C PHE A 138 6.56 7.06 -23.94
N ASP A 139 5.47 7.83 -23.94
CA ASP A 139 5.42 9.18 -23.38
C ASP A 139 4.88 9.09 -21.95
N THR A 140 5.82 8.98 -21.01
CA THR A 140 5.60 8.87 -19.56
C THR A 140 6.00 10.16 -18.84
N ILE A 141 6.34 10.10 -17.54
CA ILE A 141 6.78 11.29 -16.81
C ILE A 141 8.14 11.73 -17.37
N PHE A 142 8.30 13.03 -17.56
CA PHE A 142 9.60 13.61 -17.89
C PHE A 142 10.45 13.72 -16.62
N GLN A 143 11.73 13.34 -16.69
CA GLN A 143 12.66 13.37 -15.55
C GLN A 143 12.12 12.63 -14.30
N PRO A 144 11.76 11.33 -14.41
CA PRO A 144 11.38 10.56 -13.24
C PRO A 144 12.54 10.55 -12.24
N SER A 145 12.22 10.76 -10.97
CA SER A 145 13.13 10.53 -9.85
C SER A 145 13.10 9.07 -9.37
N TYR A 146 12.07 8.32 -9.77
CA TYR A 146 11.92 6.90 -9.49
C TYR A 146 11.00 6.23 -10.52
N ILE A 147 11.24 4.94 -10.75
CA ILE A 147 10.38 4.03 -11.50
C ILE A 147 10.23 2.72 -10.70
N GLY A 148 9.04 2.13 -10.69
CA GLY A 148 8.75 0.88 -9.99
C GLY A 148 7.63 0.10 -10.66
N THR A 149 7.27 -1.05 -10.08
CA THR A 149 6.20 -1.92 -10.59
C THR A 149 5.20 -2.33 -9.51
N ALA A 150 3.94 -2.47 -9.90
CA ALA A 150 2.85 -3.08 -9.13
C ALA A 150 1.67 -3.41 -10.07
N ASP A 151 0.73 -4.25 -9.64
CA ASP A 151 -0.50 -4.55 -10.39
C ASP A 151 -1.57 -3.51 -10.04
N PHE A 152 -1.78 -2.50 -10.88
CA PHE A 152 -2.70 -1.37 -10.65
C PHE A 152 -4.10 -1.60 -11.23
N ASN A 153 -4.36 -2.74 -11.89
CA ASN A 153 -5.67 -3.02 -12.49
C ASN A 153 -6.23 -4.41 -12.11
N GLY A 154 -5.52 -5.17 -11.27
CA GLY A 154 -5.91 -6.47 -10.74
C GLY A 154 -5.88 -7.61 -11.76
N ASP A 155 -5.20 -7.44 -12.90
CA ASP A 155 -5.12 -8.46 -13.96
C ASP A 155 -4.02 -9.52 -13.74
N GLY A 156 -3.22 -9.34 -12.68
CA GLY A 156 -2.12 -10.22 -12.30
C GLY A 156 -0.80 -9.90 -13.01
N ARG A 157 -0.74 -8.90 -13.87
CA ARG A 157 0.48 -8.41 -14.51
C ARG A 157 1.07 -7.26 -13.71
N GLN A 158 2.38 -7.11 -13.79
CA GLN A 158 3.03 -5.92 -13.27
C GLN A 158 2.84 -4.78 -14.27
N ASP A 159 2.39 -3.64 -13.76
CA ASP A 159 2.37 -2.36 -14.43
C ASP A 159 3.57 -1.52 -13.99
N ILE A 160 3.71 -0.32 -14.56
CA ILE A 160 4.76 0.63 -14.18
C ILE A 160 4.15 1.81 -13.41
N TYR A 161 4.87 2.29 -12.41
CA TYR A 161 4.65 3.62 -11.86
C TYR A 161 5.94 4.43 -11.84
N GLU A 162 5.80 5.73 -12.01
CA GLU A 162 6.89 6.68 -11.94
C GLU A 162 6.51 7.81 -10.99
N TRP A 163 7.51 8.46 -10.39
CA TRP A 163 7.30 9.78 -9.81
C TRP A 163 8.45 10.73 -10.09
N THR A 164 8.16 12.03 -10.11
CA THR A 164 9.15 13.10 -10.22
C THR A 164 8.91 14.20 -9.19
N ASP A 165 9.98 14.84 -8.72
CA ASP A 165 9.91 16.06 -7.92
C ASP A 165 9.86 17.33 -8.78
N GLN A 166 9.83 17.21 -10.12
CA GLN A 166 9.74 18.35 -11.05
C GLN A 166 8.30 18.87 -11.24
N GLY A 167 7.35 18.38 -10.45
CA GLY A 167 5.98 18.88 -10.36
C GLY A 167 4.91 17.96 -10.95
N ASP A 168 5.24 17.01 -11.83
CA ASP A 168 4.26 16.03 -12.34
C ASP A 168 3.80 15.03 -11.25
N GLY A 169 4.57 14.88 -10.16
CA GLY A 169 4.26 14.01 -9.04
C GLY A 169 4.30 12.53 -9.43
N PHE A 170 3.27 11.78 -9.04
CA PHE A 170 3.15 10.33 -9.22
C PHE A 170 2.23 9.99 -10.40
N ALA A 171 2.59 9.00 -11.23
CA ALA A 171 1.73 8.47 -12.30
C ALA A 171 1.93 6.97 -12.51
N THR A 172 0.89 6.31 -13.01
CA THR A 172 0.89 4.89 -13.37
C THR A 172 0.74 4.69 -14.88
N TYR A 173 1.21 3.55 -15.38
CA TYR A 173 1.14 3.13 -16.77
C TYR A 173 0.84 1.62 -16.82
N LEU A 174 -0.35 1.28 -17.30
CA LEU A 174 -0.85 -0.10 -17.34
C LEU A 174 -0.20 -0.88 -18.47
N ASN A 175 0.24 -2.09 -18.15
CA ASN A 175 0.79 -3.06 -19.06
C ASN A 175 -0.34 -3.78 -19.82
N THR A 176 -0.32 -3.71 -21.15
CA THR A 176 -1.37 -4.34 -21.97
C THR A 176 -1.14 -5.84 -22.21
N GLY A 177 0.02 -6.38 -21.82
CA GLY A 177 0.43 -7.75 -22.12
C GLY A 177 0.72 -7.98 -23.61
N THR A 178 0.97 -6.91 -24.37
CA THR A 178 1.29 -6.96 -25.81
C THR A 178 2.53 -6.14 -26.18
N GLY A 179 3.40 -5.88 -25.21
CA GLY A 179 4.58 -5.02 -25.36
C GLY A 179 4.26 -3.52 -25.33
N ALA A 180 3.07 -3.12 -24.87
CA ALA A 180 2.65 -1.73 -24.81
C ALA A 180 2.24 -1.29 -23.40
N LEU A 181 2.41 0.01 -23.14
CA LEU A 181 1.97 0.70 -21.94
C LEU A 181 0.92 1.75 -22.29
N VAL A 182 -0.10 1.91 -21.45
CA VAL A 182 -1.10 2.97 -21.57
C VAL A 182 -1.18 3.76 -20.26
N PRO A 183 -1.47 5.08 -20.28
CA PRO A 183 -1.63 5.85 -19.05
C PRO A 183 -2.66 5.21 -18.11
N GLY A 184 -2.24 4.99 -16.87
CA GLY A 184 -3.11 4.50 -15.80
C GLY A 184 -3.93 5.61 -15.16
N PRO A 185 -4.99 5.24 -14.44
CA PRO A 185 -5.91 6.18 -13.78
C PRO A 185 -5.30 6.87 -12.56
N VAL A 186 -4.34 6.24 -11.87
CA VAL A 186 -3.66 6.84 -10.72
C VAL A 186 -2.66 7.89 -11.22
N ARG A 187 -2.99 9.16 -10.98
CA ARG A 187 -2.09 10.32 -11.21
C ARG A 187 -2.29 11.35 -10.11
N TYR A 188 -1.20 11.82 -9.51
CA TYR A 188 -1.26 12.85 -8.48
C TYR A 188 -0.08 13.82 -8.57
N CYS A 189 -0.40 15.09 -8.83
CA CYS A 189 0.57 16.15 -9.06
C CYS A 189 1.14 16.67 -7.73
N SER A 190 2.47 16.59 -7.58
CA SER A 190 3.19 17.02 -6.38
C SER A 190 4.68 17.24 -6.66
N GLY A 191 5.38 17.85 -5.71
CA GLY A 191 6.82 17.67 -5.56
C GLY A 191 7.15 16.25 -5.09
N ARG A 192 8.28 16.08 -4.39
CA ARG A 192 8.73 14.76 -3.91
C ARG A 192 7.68 14.09 -2.98
N PRO A 193 7.11 12.93 -3.34
CA PRO A 193 6.14 12.22 -2.50
C PRO A 193 6.81 11.27 -1.49
N ASP A 194 6.21 11.11 -0.31
CA ASP A 194 6.35 9.89 0.52
C ASP A 194 5.10 9.04 0.29
N PHE A 195 5.26 7.85 -0.28
CA PHE A 195 4.11 7.04 -0.73
C PHE A 195 4.18 5.59 -0.25
N ARG A 196 3.02 4.94 -0.16
CA ARG A 196 2.87 3.50 0.07
C ARG A 196 1.88 2.94 -0.95
N LEU A 197 2.17 1.73 -1.40
CA LEU A 197 1.28 0.94 -2.23
C LEU A 197 0.51 -0.04 -1.34
N ALA A 198 -0.81 -0.08 -1.47
CA ALA A 198 -1.67 -1.09 -0.84
C ALA A 198 -3.03 -1.16 -1.54
N ASP A 199 -3.59 -2.36 -1.65
CA ASP A 199 -4.99 -2.61 -2.03
C ASP A 199 -5.91 -2.26 -0.84
N VAL A 200 -6.28 -0.98 -0.72
CA VAL A 200 -7.00 -0.43 0.44
C VAL A 200 -8.51 -0.68 0.40
N ASP A 201 -9.04 -1.01 -0.77
CA ASP A 201 -10.46 -1.31 -0.97
C ASP A 201 -10.76 -2.79 -1.25
N LYS A 202 -9.71 -3.64 -1.32
CA LYS A 202 -9.75 -5.09 -1.44
C LYS A 202 -10.37 -5.58 -2.74
N ASP A 203 -10.20 -4.83 -3.81
CA ASP A 203 -10.70 -5.24 -5.13
C ASP A 203 -9.67 -6.07 -5.92
N GLY A 204 -8.43 -6.12 -5.44
CA GLY A 204 -7.32 -6.86 -6.03
C GLY A 204 -6.36 -6.02 -6.88
N ALA A 205 -6.67 -4.74 -7.09
CA ALA A 205 -5.78 -3.76 -7.70
C ALA A 205 -5.03 -2.95 -6.63
N MET A 206 -3.89 -2.37 -7.02
CA MET A 206 -3.06 -1.59 -6.11
C MET A 206 -3.49 -0.12 -6.05
N ASP A 207 -3.70 0.41 -4.85
CA ASP A 207 -3.90 1.85 -4.63
C ASP A 207 -2.62 2.54 -4.14
N VAL A 208 -2.65 3.87 -4.05
CA VAL A 208 -1.52 4.68 -3.58
C VAL A 208 -1.92 5.63 -2.47
N VAL A 209 -1.25 5.52 -1.32
CA VAL A 209 -1.30 6.51 -0.25
C VAL A 209 -0.12 7.47 -0.43
N ILE A 210 -0.36 8.76 -0.59
CA ILE A 210 0.66 9.77 -0.88
C ILE A 210 0.60 10.87 0.19
N ALA A 211 1.70 11.06 0.93
CA ALA A 211 2.00 12.33 1.57
C ALA A 211 2.72 13.23 0.57
N TYR A 212 2.11 14.38 0.27
CA TYR A 212 2.59 15.30 -0.75
C TYR A 212 2.93 16.68 -0.17
N LEU A 213 3.82 17.35 -0.90
CA LEU A 213 4.14 18.76 -0.78
C LEU A 213 4.17 19.37 -2.18
N GLU A 214 4.05 20.69 -2.28
CA GLU A 214 3.95 21.41 -3.57
C GLU A 214 2.83 20.85 -4.46
N GLY A 215 1.67 20.56 -3.86
CA GLY A 215 0.48 20.11 -4.58
C GLY A 215 0.01 21.14 -5.61
N CYS A 216 -0.44 20.67 -6.77
CA CYS A 216 -0.84 21.52 -7.89
C CYS A 216 -2.30 22.02 -7.80
N GLY A 217 -3.03 21.56 -6.77
CA GLY A 217 -4.44 21.85 -6.55
C GLY A 217 -4.68 22.99 -5.55
N ALA A 218 -5.74 22.85 -4.75
CA ALA A 218 -6.10 23.83 -3.73
C ALA A 218 -5.21 23.77 -2.47
N TYR A 219 -4.44 22.70 -2.32
CA TYR A 219 -3.64 22.40 -1.14
C TYR A 219 -2.17 22.29 -1.50
N PHE A 220 -1.32 22.95 -0.73
CA PHE A 220 0.12 22.92 -0.92
C PHE A 220 0.72 21.62 -0.39
N SER A 221 0.26 21.13 0.76
CA SER A 221 0.67 19.84 1.31
C SER A 221 -0.53 19.07 1.87
N GLY A 222 -0.36 17.76 2.05
CA GLY A 222 -1.42 16.92 2.59
C GLY A 222 -1.09 15.44 2.56
N VAL A 223 -2.11 14.64 2.85
CA VAL A 223 -2.08 13.19 2.66
C VAL A 223 -3.34 12.78 1.92
N VAL A 224 -3.17 12.01 0.86
CA VAL A 224 -4.23 11.54 -0.02
C VAL A 224 -4.12 10.03 -0.21
N VAL A 225 -5.26 9.37 -0.42
CA VAL A 225 -5.32 8.04 -1.02
C VAL A 225 -5.89 8.19 -2.41
N VAL A 226 -5.20 7.66 -3.42
CA VAL A 226 -5.65 7.60 -4.80
C VAL A 226 -5.93 6.15 -5.12
N LEU A 227 -7.20 5.83 -5.37
CA LEU A 227 -7.64 4.48 -5.69
C LEU A 227 -7.22 4.09 -7.11
N ASP A 228 -7.20 2.79 -7.37
CA ASP A 228 -6.96 2.17 -8.68
C ASP A 228 -7.88 2.73 -9.78
N ASP A 229 -9.06 3.26 -9.46
CA ASP A 229 -9.97 3.91 -10.42
C ASP A 229 -9.70 5.43 -10.62
N GLY A 230 -8.70 5.97 -9.92
CA GLY A 230 -8.33 7.38 -9.90
C GLY A 230 -9.13 8.24 -8.90
N THR A 231 -10.02 7.65 -8.12
CA THR A 231 -10.75 8.35 -7.06
C THR A 231 -9.79 8.85 -5.98
N VAL A 232 -9.98 10.11 -5.57
CA VAL A 232 -9.11 10.81 -4.61
C VAL A 232 -9.81 10.94 -3.26
N VAL A 233 -9.18 10.46 -2.19
CA VAL A 233 -9.64 10.58 -0.81
C VAL A 233 -8.63 11.37 0.01
N ASP A 234 -8.99 12.60 0.38
CA ASP A 234 -8.17 13.44 1.24
C ASP A 234 -8.22 12.98 2.71
N LEU A 235 -7.07 12.64 3.28
CA LEU A 235 -6.92 12.36 4.71
C LEU A 235 -6.48 13.62 5.48
N HIS A 236 -5.58 14.40 4.90
CA HIS A 236 -5.17 15.72 5.39
C HIS A 236 -5.07 16.70 4.22
N THR A 237 -5.49 17.95 4.46
CA THR A 237 -5.41 19.04 3.49
C THR A 237 -4.81 20.27 4.16
N ASP A 238 -3.74 20.81 3.61
CA ASP A 238 -3.12 22.05 4.08
C ASP A 238 -2.89 23.02 2.92
N VAL A 239 -3.67 24.10 2.95
CA VAL A 239 -3.66 25.15 1.93
C VAL A 239 -2.33 25.91 1.89
N TYR A 240 -1.65 26.05 3.03
CA TYR A 240 -0.50 26.93 3.16
C TYR A 240 0.83 26.20 3.23
N GLY A 241 0.83 24.89 3.48
CA GLY A 241 2.06 24.12 3.58
C GLY A 241 2.78 24.32 4.90
N ASP A 242 2.02 24.58 5.97
CA ASP A 242 2.54 24.78 7.31
C ASP A 242 2.92 23.46 8.00
N ASP A 243 2.44 22.31 7.48
CA ASP A 243 2.82 20.97 7.93
C ASP A 243 3.21 20.04 6.78
N LEU A 244 3.89 18.95 7.14
CA LEU A 244 4.29 17.85 6.27
C LEU A 244 4.01 16.54 7.00
N TRP A 245 3.74 15.47 6.25
CA TRP A 245 3.42 14.18 6.83
C TRP A 245 4.34 13.08 6.33
N THR A 246 4.50 12.04 7.16
CA THR A 246 4.90 10.71 6.71
C THR A 246 3.72 9.75 6.81
N VAL A 247 3.75 8.71 5.99
CA VAL A 247 2.67 7.71 5.90
C VAL A 247 3.14 6.29 6.17
N GLU A 248 2.26 5.50 6.78
CA GLU A 248 2.40 4.07 7.00
C GLU A 248 1.05 3.39 6.74
N VAL A 249 1.06 2.26 6.03
CA VAL A 249 -0.12 1.41 5.84
C VAL A 249 0.02 0.18 6.72
N LEU A 250 -1.04 -0.18 7.44
CA LEU A 250 -1.04 -1.23 8.45
C LEU A 250 -2.47 -1.72 8.74
N ASP A 251 -2.64 -2.88 9.38
CA ASP A 251 -3.91 -3.29 9.98
C ASP A 251 -3.88 -2.96 11.49
N ALA A 252 -4.39 -1.80 11.87
CA ALA A 252 -4.27 -1.26 13.23
C ALA A 252 -5.36 -1.75 14.18
N ASN A 253 -6.55 -2.07 13.68
CA ASN A 253 -7.66 -2.59 14.48
C ASN A 253 -7.78 -4.13 14.41
N GLY A 254 -7.10 -4.77 13.46
CA GLY A 254 -7.09 -6.21 13.25
C GLY A 254 -8.33 -6.74 12.55
N ASP A 255 -8.98 -5.94 11.69
CA ASP A 255 -10.11 -6.33 10.84
C ASP A 255 -9.66 -6.81 9.44
N GLY A 256 -8.35 -6.71 9.17
CA GLY A 256 -7.71 -7.11 7.94
C GLY A 256 -7.86 -6.10 6.80
N HIS A 257 -8.49 -4.95 7.01
CA HIS A 257 -8.53 -3.84 6.05
C HIS A 257 -7.28 -2.95 6.24
N PRO A 258 -6.66 -2.47 5.17
CA PRO A 258 -5.56 -1.52 5.30
C PRO A 258 -6.04 -0.20 5.92
N ASP A 259 -5.39 0.16 7.03
CA ASP A 259 -5.50 1.44 7.71
C ASP A 259 -4.30 2.33 7.34
N VAL A 260 -4.46 3.65 7.49
CA VAL A 260 -3.38 4.63 7.26
C VAL A 260 -3.03 5.34 8.54
N ARG A 261 -1.77 5.23 8.97
CA ARG A 261 -1.20 6.09 10.01
C ARG A 261 -0.42 7.22 9.36
N THR A 262 -0.73 8.44 9.78
CA THR A 262 -0.02 9.65 9.39
C THR A 262 0.71 10.22 10.59
N THR A 263 1.91 10.76 10.37
CA THR A 263 2.66 11.48 11.40
C THR A 263 3.03 12.87 10.88
N SER A 264 2.53 13.91 11.55
CA SER A 264 2.96 15.29 11.31
C SER A 264 4.44 15.43 11.66
N LEU A 265 5.24 15.89 10.69
CA LEU A 265 6.66 16.14 10.87
C LEU A 265 6.92 17.43 11.67
N VAL A 266 5.96 18.35 11.70
CA VAL A 266 6.08 19.61 12.47
C VAL A 266 5.71 19.42 13.93
N THR A 267 4.60 18.72 14.21
CA THR A 267 4.05 18.59 15.57
C THR A 267 4.33 17.24 16.22
N GLY A 268 4.73 16.22 15.44
CA GLY A 268 4.82 14.84 15.90
C GLY A 268 3.47 14.17 16.13
N THR A 269 2.36 14.86 15.81
CA THR A 269 1.01 14.33 16.00
C THR A 269 0.77 13.15 15.07
N GLN A 270 0.40 12.02 15.66
CA GLN A 270 -0.06 10.86 14.91
C GLN A 270 -1.58 10.88 14.77
N THR A 271 -2.08 10.59 13.57
CA THR A 271 -3.49 10.37 13.28
C THR A 271 -3.64 9.05 12.54
N LEU A 272 -4.48 8.18 13.08
CA LEU A 272 -4.82 6.91 12.47
C LEU A 272 -6.16 7.05 11.74
N PHE A 273 -6.20 6.64 10.49
CA PHE A 273 -7.39 6.55 9.67
C PHE A 273 -7.70 5.07 9.45
N LEU A 274 -8.83 4.60 9.97
CA LEU A 274 -9.23 3.22 9.78
C LEU A 274 -9.92 3.06 8.44
N GLY A 275 -9.47 2.07 7.67
CA GLY A 275 -10.00 1.72 6.37
C GLY A 275 -11.34 0.99 6.50
N THR A 276 -12.23 1.27 5.56
CA THR A 276 -13.53 0.59 5.47
C THR A 276 -13.45 -0.71 4.65
N GLY A 277 -12.35 -0.93 3.92
CA GLY A 277 -12.26 -1.98 2.91
C GLY A 277 -13.13 -1.75 1.68
N ALA A 278 -13.45 -0.50 1.40
CA ALA A 278 -14.18 -0.06 0.21
C ALA A 278 -13.70 1.36 -0.18
N GLY A 279 -12.41 1.64 0.02
CA GLY A 279 -11.74 2.90 -0.31
C GLY A 279 -12.03 4.06 0.65
N GLY A 280 -13.00 3.93 1.56
CA GLY A 280 -13.33 4.94 2.57
C GLY A 280 -12.44 4.86 3.81
N PHE A 281 -12.17 6.02 4.43
CA PHE A 281 -11.33 6.15 5.63
C PHE A 281 -11.96 7.05 6.69
N HIS A 282 -11.79 6.69 7.96
CA HIS A 282 -12.28 7.50 9.09
C HIS A 282 -11.22 7.69 10.18
N PRO A 283 -11.03 8.90 10.72
CA PRO A 283 -10.07 9.12 11.80
C PRO A 283 -10.49 8.38 13.07
N ALA A 284 -9.55 7.70 13.71
CA ALA A 284 -9.75 7.05 14.99
C ALA A 284 -9.41 7.98 16.17
N PRO A 285 -10.19 7.95 17.27
CA PRO A 285 -11.43 7.20 17.42
C PRO A 285 -12.64 7.97 16.87
N THR A 286 -13.54 7.30 16.15
CA THR A 286 -14.85 7.85 15.75
C THR A 286 -15.98 6.91 16.20
N ALA A 287 -16.86 7.41 17.06
CA ALA A 287 -18.07 6.73 17.50
C ALA A 287 -19.23 7.05 16.55
N VAL A 288 -20.03 6.03 16.22
CA VAL A 288 -21.16 6.12 15.32
C VAL A 288 -22.44 5.77 16.08
N ARG A 289 -23.55 6.44 15.73
CA ARG A 289 -24.81 6.21 16.44
C ARG A 289 -25.32 4.79 16.23
N ASP A 290 -25.84 4.20 17.30
CA ASP A 290 -26.43 2.87 17.30
C ASP A 290 -27.96 2.90 17.40
N PHE A 291 -28.58 1.90 16.80
CA PHE A 291 -30.00 1.60 16.98
C PHE A 291 -30.17 0.12 17.30
N ALA A 292 -30.85 -0.19 18.39
CA ALA A 292 -31.07 -1.58 18.79
C ALA A 292 -32.52 -1.82 19.24
N ARG A 293 -33.06 -2.98 18.87
CA ARG A 293 -34.28 -3.52 19.48
C ARG A 293 -33.90 -4.39 20.66
N VAL A 294 -34.50 -4.13 21.81
CA VAL A 294 -34.17 -4.80 23.08
C VAL A 294 -35.42 -5.34 23.76
N SER A 295 -35.26 -6.38 24.59
CA SER A 295 -36.35 -6.88 25.42
C SER A 295 -36.70 -5.89 26.54
N GLY A 296 -37.99 -5.76 26.84
CA GLY A 296 -38.49 -5.01 28.00
C GLY A 296 -38.44 -5.77 29.33
N VAL A 297 -38.03 -7.03 29.31
CA VAL A 297 -37.98 -7.90 30.50
C VAL A 297 -36.65 -8.61 30.70
N ARG A 298 -35.89 -8.87 29.62
CA ARG A 298 -34.60 -9.58 29.68
C ARG A 298 -33.44 -8.65 29.34
N PRO A 299 -32.25 -8.89 29.93
CA PRO A 299 -31.03 -8.20 29.51
C PRO A 299 -30.72 -8.43 28.02
N SER A 300 -30.16 -7.41 27.36
CA SER A 300 -29.73 -7.46 25.96
C SER A 300 -28.25 -7.09 25.86
N VAL A 301 -27.48 -7.83 25.07
CA VAL A 301 -26.07 -7.52 24.76
C VAL A 301 -26.03 -6.71 23.47
N LEU A 302 -25.30 -5.60 23.48
CA LEU A 302 -25.19 -4.62 22.41
C LEU A 302 -23.73 -4.47 22.01
N ALA A 303 -23.41 -4.72 20.75
CA ALA A 303 -22.08 -4.50 20.18
C ALA A 303 -21.98 -3.06 19.66
N VAL A 304 -21.94 -2.09 20.57
CA VAL A 304 -21.96 -0.65 20.24
C VAL A 304 -20.72 -0.15 19.48
N LEU A 305 -19.66 -0.96 19.44
CA LEU A 305 -18.43 -0.64 18.70
C LEU A 305 -18.43 -1.26 17.29
N ALA A 306 -19.47 -1.99 16.90
CA ALA A 306 -19.45 -2.78 15.66
C ALA A 306 -19.46 -1.93 14.39
N ASN A 307 -19.93 -0.68 14.48
CA ASN A 307 -19.92 0.31 13.40
C ASN A 307 -19.05 1.52 13.74
N ASP A 308 -18.20 1.41 14.76
CA ASP A 308 -17.28 2.46 15.19
C ASP A 308 -15.91 2.27 14.55
N PHE A 309 -15.21 3.38 14.34
CA PHE A 309 -13.83 3.38 13.89
C PHE A 309 -12.91 3.55 15.09
N VAL A 310 -12.60 2.44 15.75
CA VAL A 310 -11.75 2.39 16.95
C VAL A 310 -10.79 1.21 16.91
N THR A 311 -9.63 1.37 17.54
CA THR A 311 -8.71 0.24 17.71
C THR A 311 -9.04 -0.61 18.94
N ARG A 312 -8.25 -1.68 19.12
CA ARG A 312 -8.24 -2.52 20.33
C ARG A 312 -7.80 -1.76 21.59
N ALA A 313 -7.10 -0.63 21.47
CA ALA A 313 -6.66 0.18 22.60
C ALA A 313 -7.74 1.18 23.10
N ALA A 314 -8.77 1.46 22.30
CA ALA A 314 -9.79 2.42 22.69
C ALA A 314 -10.57 2.00 23.96
N VAL A 315 -10.81 2.97 24.85
CA VAL A 315 -11.55 2.78 26.10
C VAL A 315 -12.99 3.20 25.90
N LEU A 316 -13.92 2.26 26.08
CA LEU A 316 -15.36 2.51 26.05
C LEU A 316 -15.84 2.94 27.45
N THR A 317 -16.62 4.02 27.52
CA THR A 317 -17.23 4.53 28.76
C THR A 317 -18.68 4.95 28.55
N ILE A 318 -19.53 4.82 29.57
CA ILE A 318 -20.90 5.35 29.54
C ILE A 318 -20.88 6.77 30.08
N VAL A 319 -21.30 7.73 29.25
CA VAL A 319 -21.34 9.16 29.61
C VAL A 319 -22.67 9.52 30.23
N THR A 320 -23.77 9.15 29.55
CA THR A 320 -25.13 9.42 30.02
C THR A 320 -25.88 8.10 30.17
N PRO A 321 -26.26 7.68 31.39
CA PRO A 321 -26.99 6.44 31.59
C PRO A 321 -28.44 6.53 31.04
N PRO A 322 -29.05 5.37 30.73
CA PRO A 322 -30.45 5.32 30.31
C PRO A 322 -31.43 5.71 31.41
N ARG A 323 -32.62 6.16 31.01
CA ARG A 323 -33.68 6.56 31.95
C ARG A 323 -34.57 5.41 32.39
N HIS A 324 -34.70 4.37 31.57
CA HIS A 324 -35.67 3.29 31.74
C HIS A 324 -35.00 1.91 31.88
N GLY A 325 -33.72 1.88 32.24
CA GLY A 325 -32.94 0.68 32.48
C GLY A 325 -31.57 1.00 33.08
N THR A 326 -30.65 0.06 33.00
CA THR A 326 -29.22 0.27 33.32
C THR A 326 -28.35 -0.29 32.21
N VAL A 327 -27.14 0.25 32.06
CA VAL A 327 -26.13 -0.28 31.16
C VAL A 327 -24.86 -0.60 31.92
N ARG A 328 -24.18 -1.66 31.50
CA ARG A 328 -22.86 -2.02 32.00
C ARG A 328 -21.98 -2.50 30.86
N ILE A 329 -20.77 -1.99 30.78
CA ILE A 329 -19.75 -2.44 29.82
C ILE A 329 -19.19 -3.80 30.29
N THR A 330 -18.93 -4.69 29.34
CA THR A 330 -18.36 -6.02 29.58
C THR A 330 -16.85 -6.04 29.30
N SER A 331 -16.17 -7.10 29.72
CA SER A 331 -14.77 -7.34 29.37
C SER A 331 -14.56 -7.57 27.86
N ALA A 332 -15.60 -8.01 27.14
CA ALA A 332 -15.59 -8.16 25.68
C ALA A 332 -15.90 -6.86 24.94
N ARG A 333 -15.87 -5.70 25.63
CA ARG A 333 -16.15 -4.36 25.06
C ARG A 333 -17.54 -4.22 24.42
N THR A 334 -18.48 -5.09 24.79
CA THR A 334 -19.92 -4.94 24.50
C THR A 334 -20.64 -4.29 25.69
N VAL A 335 -21.86 -3.80 25.48
CA VAL A 335 -22.72 -3.22 26.53
C VAL A 335 -23.88 -4.16 26.84
N VAL A 336 -24.13 -4.43 28.13
CA VAL A 336 -25.36 -5.12 28.57
C VAL A 336 -26.36 -4.08 29.04
N TYR A 337 -27.47 -3.95 28.31
CA TYR A 337 -28.65 -3.20 28.74
C TYR A 337 -29.58 -4.09 29.57
N ARG A 338 -30.01 -3.63 30.74
CA ARG A 338 -31.03 -4.27 31.57
C ARG A 338 -32.24 -3.33 31.67
N PRO A 339 -33.40 -3.69 31.12
CA PRO A 339 -34.60 -2.86 31.21
C PRO A 339 -35.09 -2.78 32.66
N ASN A 340 -35.71 -1.66 33.03
CA ASN A 340 -36.55 -1.59 34.22
C ASN A 340 -37.99 -2.01 33.83
N PRO A 341 -38.47 -3.21 34.24
CA PRO A 341 -39.78 -3.71 33.82
C PRO A 341 -40.95 -2.81 34.25
N SER A 342 -40.77 -1.97 35.29
CA SER A 342 -41.83 -1.08 35.75
C SER A 342 -41.96 0.20 34.93
N ALA A 343 -40.93 0.59 34.16
CA ALA A 343 -40.83 1.92 33.54
C ALA A 343 -41.84 2.17 32.41
N ARG A 344 -42.53 1.14 31.91
CA ARG A 344 -43.50 1.18 30.80
C ARG A 344 -43.05 1.96 29.54
N ALA A 345 -41.77 2.28 29.39
CA ALA A 345 -41.22 2.93 28.20
C ALA A 345 -41.17 1.99 26.98
N THR A 346 -41.37 2.56 25.80
CA THR A 346 -41.18 1.90 24.49
C THR A 346 -39.83 2.25 23.87
N THR A 347 -39.15 3.26 24.39
CA THR A 347 -37.82 3.69 23.96
C THR A 347 -36.96 4.06 25.15
N ASP A 348 -35.65 3.89 25.01
CA ASP A 348 -34.65 4.37 25.96
C ASP A 348 -33.40 4.79 25.20
N ARG A 349 -32.48 5.49 25.87
CA ARG A 349 -31.25 5.97 25.23
C ARG A 349 -30.14 6.15 26.23
N PHE A 350 -28.92 5.88 25.80
CA PHE A 350 -27.73 6.21 26.57
C PHE A 350 -26.65 6.72 25.61
N ASP A 351 -25.76 7.55 26.14
CA ASP A 351 -24.63 8.09 25.39
C ASP A 351 -23.35 7.44 25.90
N TYR A 352 -22.49 6.99 24.99
CA TYR A 352 -21.18 6.42 25.31
C TYR A 352 -20.07 7.24 24.67
N ARG A 353 -18.86 7.05 25.17
CA ARG A 353 -17.62 7.66 24.68
C ARG A 353 -16.58 6.60 24.45
N VAL A 354 -15.90 6.69 23.32
CA VAL A 354 -14.64 5.99 23.05
C VAL A 354 -13.50 6.98 23.18
N SER A 355 -12.44 6.58 23.87
CA SER A 355 -11.26 7.40 24.11
C SER A 355 -10.00 6.65 23.71
N GLU A 356 -9.13 7.29 22.95
CA GLU A 356 -7.87 6.72 22.48
C GLU A 356 -6.83 7.82 22.29
N GLN A 357 -5.62 7.62 22.86
CA GLN A 357 -4.49 8.55 22.72
C GLN A 357 -4.85 10.03 23.01
N GLY A 358 -5.68 10.26 24.03
CA GLY A 358 -6.13 11.60 24.41
C GLY A 358 -7.24 12.20 23.54
N ARG A 359 -7.62 11.54 22.43
CA ARG A 359 -8.79 11.87 21.61
C ARG A 359 -10.02 11.14 22.11
N THR A 360 -11.19 11.72 21.87
CA THR A 360 -12.48 11.15 22.30
C THR A 360 -13.55 11.37 21.24
N SER A 361 -14.46 10.41 21.12
CA SER A 361 -15.67 10.54 20.30
C SER A 361 -16.87 9.96 21.04
N ASP A 362 -18.02 10.64 20.92
CA ASP A 362 -19.24 10.31 21.65
C ASP A 362 -20.34 9.92 20.67
N ALA A 363 -21.09 8.87 21.00
CA ALA A 363 -22.27 8.48 20.24
C ALA A 363 -23.44 8.11 21.15
N ARG A 364 -24.63 8.18 20.55
CA ARG A 364 -25.89 7.82 21.18
C ARG A 364 -26.35 6.45 20.72
N VAL A 365 -26.74 5.63 21.67
CA VAL A 365 -27.50 4.41 21.43
C VAL A 365 -28.98 4.69 21.63
N THR A 366 -29.79 4.44 20.61
CA THR A 366 -31.26 4.51 20.68
C THR A 366 -31.84 3.12 20.77
N LEU A 367 -32.56 2.84 21.85
CA LEU A 367 -33.15 1.53 22.13
C LEU A 367 -34.65 1.55 21.87
N HIS A 368 -35.13 0.60 21.09
CA HIS A 368 -36.56 0.31 20.94
C HIS A 368 -36.93 -0.91 21.78
N ILE A 369 -37.71 -0.70 22.84
CA ILE A 369 -38.06 -1.72 23.82
C ILE A 369 -39.30 -2.49 23.34
N VAL A 370 -39.13 -3.79 23.10
CA VAL A 370 -40.19 -4.72 22.74
C VAL A 370 -40.61 -5.51 23.98
N ARG A 371 -41.91 -5.56 24.27
CA ARG A 371 -42.46 -6.29 25.42
C ARG A 371 -42.89 -7.69 25.06
#